data_AF-A0A8X6L709-F1
#
_entry.id   AF-A0A8X6L709-F1
#
_cell.length_a   1.000
_cell.length_b   1.000
_cell.length_c   1.000
_cell.angle_alpha   90.00
_cell.angle_beta   90.00
_cell.angle_gamma   90.00
#
_symmetry.space_group_name_H-M   'P 1'
#
loop_
_entity.id
_entity.type
_entity.pdbx_description
1 polymer ?
#
loop_
_entity_poly.entity_id
_entity_poly.type
_entity_poly.pdbx_seq_one_letter_code
_entity_poly.pdbx_strand_id
1 'polypeptide(L)'
;MSSIKTLHRKRGNILAQLTKLSSKSLDNQSEFELHTTLDLLYDIKEKLEDIKQAYFEIDNDKEFKDVEPILYKIDEDIQDFQVSGKLLLYKFTEVDKFKHNNSSEHANNVRLPEIPLPQFDGQFSNWSSFKNQFHNLIENNPKLSDSQKLFYLNASLKGAAKQVQSSNDTYDSLLKAPTLRYENTKLIVDSHIQNIINYKPLLKENPAELRLLIDTLQRNIRSLEALKFERNNLVDILLIHLICAKYS
;
A
#
# COMPACT_ATOMS: atom_id res chain seq x y z
N MET A 1 9.66 -43.59 -15.28
CA MET A 1 9.14 -42.37 -15.94
C MET A 1 7.62 -42.50 -16.09
N SER A 2 6.87 -41.49 -15.65
CA SER A 2 5.42 -41.42 -15.89
C SER A 2 5.18 -41.18 -17.38
N SER A 3 4.31 -41.95 -18.03
CA SER A 3 3.97 -41.70 -19.45
C SER A 3 3.27 -40.34 -19.58
N ILE A 4 3.52 -39.59 -20.66
CA ILE A 4 2.88 -38.28 -20.94
C ILE A 4 1.34 -38.34 -20.83
N LYS A 5 0.73 -39.46 -21.26
CA LYS A 5 -0.70 -39.73 -21.11
C LYS A 5 -1.16 -39.74 -19.65
N THR A 6 -0.32 -40.26 -18.75
CA THR A 6 -0.59 -40.26 -17.30
C THR A 6 -0.47 -38.87 -16.69
N LEU A 7 0.48 -38.04 -17.16
CA LEU A 7 0.62 -36.65 -16.71
C LEU A 7 -0.54 -35.78 -17.18
N HIS A 8 -1.02 -35.95 -18.42
CA HIS A 8 -2.22 -35.25 -18.90
C HIS A 8 -3.45 -35.60 -18.06
N ARG A 9 -3.61 -36.88 -17.68
CA ARG A 9 -4.69 -37.32 -16.80
C ARG A 9 -4.58 -36.70 -15.41
N LYS A 10 -3.39 -36.67 -14.82
CA LYS A 10 -3.15 -36.04 -13.51
C LYS A 10 -3.42 -34.53 -13.55
N ARG A 11 -2.97 -33.82 -14.58
CA ARG A 11 -3.29 -32.39 -14.82
C ARG A 11 -4.80 -32.17 -14.95
N GLY A 12 -5.49 -33.02 -15.71
CA GLY A 12 -6.95 -32.97 -15.85
C GLY A 12 -7.68 -33.14 -14.52
N ASN A 13 -7.18 -34.00 -13.64
CA ASN A 13 -7.73 -34.15 -12.29
C ASN A 13 -7.52 -32.90 -11.42
N ILE A 14 -6.34 -32.26 -11.48
CA ILE A 14 -6.08 -30.98 -10.81
C ILE A 14 -7.05 -29.91 -11.30
N LEU A 15 -7.21 -29.78 -12.63
CA LEU A 15 -8.16 -28.85 -13.23
C LEU A 15 -9.60 -29.08 -12.75
N ALA A 16 -10.04 -30.34 -12.69
CA ALA A 16 -11.37 -30.68 -12.20
C ALA A 16 -11.54 -30.33 -10.71
N GLN A 17 -10.52 -30.58 -9.88
CA GLN A 17 -10.52 -30.20 -8.47
C GLN A 17 -10.56 -28.68 -8.29
N LEU A 18 -9.73 -27.95 -9.04
CA LEU A 18 -9.69 -26.50 -9.01
C LEU A 18 -11.01 -25.89 -9.48
N THR A 19 -11.61 -26.40 -10.56
CA THR A 19 -12.89 -25.93 -11.09
C THR A 19 -14.03 -26.18 -10.09
N LYS A 20 -14.01 -27.33 -9.40
CA LYS A 20 -14.99 -27.63 -8.34
C LYS A 20 -14.84 -26.65 -7.18
N LEU A 21 -13.62 -26.32 -6.77
CA LEU A 21 -13.36 -25.36 -5.70
C LEU A 21 -13.73 -23.94 -6.13
N SER A 22 -13.37 -23.51 -7.33
CA SER A 22 -13.66 -22.16 -7.84
C SER A 22 -15.14 -21.91 -8.13
N SER A 23 -15.90 -22.96 -8.44
CA SER A 23 -17.36 -22.88 -8.58
C SER A 23 -18.09 -22.64 -7.24
N LYS A 24 -17.44 -22.94 -6.11
CA LYS A 24 -17.99 -22.71 -4.78
C LYS A 24 -17.67 -21.27 -4.37
N SER A 25 -18.70 -20.40 -4.33
CA SER A 25 -18.56 -19.00 -3.89
C SER A 25 -17.89 -18.94 -2.51
N LEU A 26 -16.81 -18.13 -2.40
CA LEU A 26 -16.09 -17.96 -1.14
C LEU A 26 -16.80 -17.00 -0.18
N ASP A 27 -17.61 -16.07 -0.70
CA ASP A 27 -18.24 -14.99 0.09
C ASP A 27 -19.28 -15.51 1.11
N ASN A 28 -19.74 -16.75 0.95
CA ASN A 28 -20.73 -17.39 1.82
C ASN A 28 -20.16 -18.53 2.68
N GLN A 29 -18.83 -18.71 2.71
CA GLN A 29 -18.19 -19.76 3.48
C GLN A 29 -17.91 -19.30 4.92
N SER A 30 -18.05 -20.23 5.87
CA SER A 30 -17.58 -20.03 7.24
C SER A 30 -16.04 -19.97 7.31
N GLU A 31 -15.49 -19.37 8.37
CA GLU A 31 -14.04 -19.30 8.61
C GLU A 31 -13.37 -20.69 8.53
N PHE A 32 -14.01 -21.71 9.14
CA PHE A 32 -13.53 -23.09 9.09
C PHE A 32 -13.53 -23.68 7.67
N GLU A 33 -14.57 -23.40 6.87
CA GLU A 33 -14.64 -23.84 5.47
C GLU A 33 -13.59 -23.14 4.60
N LEU A 34 -13.29 -21.86 4.87
CA LEU A 34 -12.24 -21.12 4.19
C LEU A 34 -10.85 -21.67 4.51
N HIS A 35 -10.57 -21.99 5.77
CA HIS A 35 -9.32 -22.66 6.17
C HIS A 35 -9.17 -24.01 5.47
N THR A 36 -10.20 -24.85 5.53
CA THR A 36 -10.21 -26.16 4.85
C THR A 36 -10.01 -26.02 3.34
N THR A 37 -10.62 -25.01 2.72
CA THR A 37 -10.49 -24.72 1.29
C THR A 37 -9.08 -24.26 0.94
N LEU A 38 -8.44 -23.43 1.78
CA LEU A 38 -7.05 -23.01 1.60
C LEU A 38 -6.07 -24.18 1.72
N ASP A 39 -6.26 -25.06 2.70
CA ASP A 39 -5.43 -26.26 2.86
C ASP A 39 -5.52 -27.18 1.63
N LEU A 40 -6.74 -27.40 1.11
CA LEU A 40 -6.95 -28.15 -0.13
C LEU A 40 -6.25 -27.50 -1.34
N LEU A 41 -6.19 -26.17 -1.42
CA LEU A 41 -5.47 -25.47 -2.49
C LEU A 41 -3.95 -25.61 -2.35
N TYR A 42 -3.43 -25.63 -1.12
CA TYR A 42 -2.02 -25.91 -0.87
C TYR A 42 -1.65 -27.32 -1.35
N ASP A 43 -2.47 -28.33 -1.02
CA ASP A 43 -2.28 -29.71 -1.51
C ASP A 43 -2.36 -29.81 -3.04
N ILE A 44 -3.25 -29.04 -3.68
CA ILE A 44 -3.36 -29.01 -5.14
C ILE A 44 -2.13 -28.34 -5.76
N LYS A 45 -1.60 -27.29 -5.13
CA LYS A 45 -0.39 -26.60 -5.58
C LYS A 45 0.83 -27.51 -5.54
N GLU A 46 1.03 -28.25 -4.45
CA GLU A 46 2.14 -29.22 -4.36
C GLU A 46 2.05 -30.28 -5.46
N LYS A 47 0.86 -30.84 -5.69
CA LYS A 47 0.63 -31.80 -6.78
C LYS A 47 0.87 -31.20 -8.17
N LEU A 48 0.63 -29.90 -8.35
CA LEU A 48 0.89 -29.20 -9.61
C LEU A 48 2.40 -29.04 -9.82
N GLU A 49 3.17 -28.70 -8.78
CA GLU A 49 4.63 -28.60 -8.84
C GLU A 49 5.28 -29.95 -9.17
N ASP A 50 4.81 -31.05 -8.56
CA ASP A 50 5.25 -32.41 -8.91
C ASP A 50 5.01 -32.74 -10.39
N ILE A 51 3.87 -32.30 -10.93
CA ILE A 51 3.53 -32.51 -12.34
C ILE A 51 4.37 -31.62 -13.25
N LYS A 52 4.57 -30.34 -12.91
CA LYS A 52 5.45 -29.42 -13.64
C LYS A 52 6.85 -30.03 -13.75
N GLN A 53 7.43 -30.46 -12.63
CA GLN A 53 8.73 -31.12 -12.58
C GLN A 53 8.77 -32.37 -13.46
N ALA A 54 7.74 -33.23 -13.38
CA ALA A 54 7.68 -34.44 -14.20
C ALA A 54 7.51 -34.15 -15.71
N TYR A 55 6.97 -33.01 -16.11
CA TYR A 55 6.93 -32.57 -17.50
C TYR A 55 8.29 -32.02 -17.98
N PHE A 56 9.03 -31.31 -17.11
CA PHE A 56 10.38 -30.83 -17.41
C PHE A 56 11.38 -31.98 -17.66
N GLU A 57 11.14 -33.15 -17.08
CA GLU A 57 11.99 -34.35 -17.25
C GLU A 57 11.69 -35.14 -18.54
N ILE A 58 10.68 -34.76 -19.33
CA ILE A 58 10.36 -35.42 -20.60
C ILE A 58 11.09 -34.74 -21.75
N ASP A 59 11.96 -35.50 -22.41
CA ASP A 59 12.73 -35.10 -23.62
C ASP A 59 11.81 -35.04 -24.87
N ASN A 60 10.80 -34.17 -24.83
CA ASN A 60 9.86 -33.94 -25.95
C ASN A 60 9.36 -32.48 -25.99
N ASP A 61 10.20 -31.58 -26.54
CA ASP A 61 10.01 -30.13 -26.59
C ASP A 61 8.70 -29.64 -27.24
N LYS A 62 8.13 -30.40 -28.17
CA LYS A 62 6.90 -29.98 -28.87
C LYS A 62 5.66 -30.09 -27.98
N GLU A 63 5.48 -31.21 -27.28
CA GLU A 63 4.33 -31.40 -26.38
C GLU A 63 4.44 -30.56 -25.11
N PHE A 64 5.67 -30.30 -24.63
CA PHE A 64 5.88 -29.43 -23.47
C PHE A 64 5.45 -27.98 -23.75
N LYS A 65 5.82 -27.42 -24.91
CA LYS A 65 5.43 -26.06 -25.32
C LYS A 65 3.91 -25.84 -25.38
N ASP A 66 3.15 -26.88 -25.68
CA ASP A 66 1.68 -26.81 -25.71
C ASP A 66 1.05 -26.89 -24.31
N VAL A 67 1.76 -27.51 -23.35
CA VAL A 67 1.27 -27.75 -21.98
C VAL A 67 1.71 -26.68 -21.00
N GLU A 68 2.90 -26.11 -21.21
CA GLU A 68 3.53 -25.12 -20.34
C GLU A 68 2.62 -23.92 -20.05
N PRO A 69 1.98 -23.26 -21.05
CA PRO A 69 1.06 -22.15 -20.78
C PRO A 69 -0.15 -22.56 -19.92
N ILE A 70 -0.63 -23.80 -20.09
CA ILE A 70 -1.78 -24.32 -19.33
C ILE A 70 -1.38 -24.52 -17.86
N LEU A 71 -0.16 -25.02 -17.58
CA LEU A 71 0.33 -25.20 -16.22
C LEU A 71 0.51 -23.88 -15.50
N TYR A 72 1.05 -22.86 -16.19
CA TYR A 72 1.16 -21.51 -15.63
C TYR A 72 -0.21 -20.89 -15.35
N LYS A 73 -1.19 -21.11 -16.24
CA LYS A 73 -2.55 -20.60 -16.01
C LYS A 73 -3.21 -21.23 -14.77
N ILE A 74 -3.06 -22.54 -14.59
CA ILE A 74 -3.58 -23.25 -13.40
C ILE A 74 -2.93 -22.71 -12.13
N ASP A 75 -1.63 -22.45 -12.14
CA ASP A 75 -0.91 -21.91 -10.99
C ASP A 75 -1.36 -20.48 -10.65
N GLU A 76 -1.55 -19.62 -11.66
CA GLU A 76 -2.11 -18.28 -11.50
C GLU A 76 -3.52 -18.36 -10.85
N ASP A 77 -4.40 -19.22 -11.38
CA ASP A 77 -5.76 -19.38 -10.86
C ASP A 77 -5.77 -19.90 -9.40
N ILE A 78 -4.85 -20.80 -9.04
CA ILE A 78 -4.67 -21.26 -7.64
C ILE A 78 -4.23 -20.09 -6.75
N GLN A 79 -3.28 -19.28 -7.20
CA GLN A 79 -2.75 -18.16 -6.43
C GLN A 79 -3.82 -17.09 -6.19
N ASP A 80 -4.58 -16.72 -7.22
CA ASP A 80 -5.68 -15.76 -7.12
C ASP A 80 -6.74 -16.22 -6.11
N PHE A 81 -7.05 -17.52 -6.13
CA PHE A 81 -8.04 -18.11 -5.23
C PHE A 81 -7.51 -18.20 -3.78
N GLN A 82 -6.22 -18.50 -3.59
CA GLN A 82 -5.57 -18.45 -2.28
C GLN A 82 -5.53 -17.03 -1.69
N VAL A 83 -5.25 -16.01 -2.51
CA VAL A 83 -5.27 -14.60 -2.10
C VAL A 83 -6.68 -14.19 -1.68
N SER A 84 -7.68 -14.55 -2.47
CA SER A 84 -9.09 -14.25 -2.18
C SER A 84 -9.56 -14.89 -0.86
N GLY A 85 -9.23 -16.17 -0.64
CA GLY A 85 -9.55 -16.87 0.61
C GLY A 85 -8.87 -16.28 1.84
N LYS A 86 -7.58 -15.91 1.73
CA LYS A 86 -6.84 -15.25 2.83
C LYS A 86 -7.39 -13.88 3.17
N LEU A 87 -7.84 -13.12 2.16
CA LEU A 87 -8.49 -11.82 2.38
C LEU A 87 -9.81 -11.96 3.15
N LEU A 88 -10.59 -13.01 2.86
CA LEU A 88 -11.82 -13.30 3.60
C LEU A 88 -11.53 -13.73 5.04
N LEU A 89 -10.54 -14.60 5.28
CA LEU A 89 -10.12 -14.97 6.63
C LEU A 89 -9.63 -13.75 7.43
N TYR A 90 -8.88 -12.85 6.81
CA TYR A 90 -8.48 -11.60 7.47
C TYR A 90 -9.71 -10.81 7.95
N LYS A 91 -10.77 -10.72 7.15
CA LYS A 91 -12.03 -10.08 7.56
C LYS A 91 -12.70 -10.80 8.74
N PHE A 92 -12.68 -12.13 8.80
CA PHE A 92 -13.18 -12.89 9.97
C PHE A 92 -12.38 -12.57 11.23
N THR A 93 -11.05 -12.55 11.14
CA THR A 93 -10.18 -12.22 12.29
C THR A 93 -10.35 -10.78 12.76
N GLU A 94 -10.69 -9.83 11.87
CA GLU A 94 -11.04 -8.47 12.27
C GLU A 94 -12.39 -8.42 12.99
N VAL A 95 -13.41 -9.14 12.52
CA VAL A 95 -14.74 -9.20 13.15
C VAL A 95 -14.69 -9.78 14.57
N ASP A 96 -13.85 -10.79 14.83
CA ASP A 96 -13.73 -11.39 16.16
C ASP A 96 -12.86 -10.57 17.14
N LYS A 97 -11.87 -9.81 16.64
CA LYS A 97 -11.16 -8.82 17.46
C LYS A 97 -12.09 -7.71 17.99
N PHE A 98 -13.19 -7.41 17.29
CA PHE A 98 -14.21 -6.45 17.78
C PHE A 98 -15.20 -7.04 18.78
N LYS A 99 -15.34 -8.38 18.85
CA LYS A 99 -16.27 -9.04 19.78
C LYS A 99 -15.63 -9.39 21.13
N HIS A 100 -14.34 -9.72 21.16
CA HIS A 100 -13.74 -10.28 22.37
C HIS A 100 -13.21 -9.25 23.40
N ASN A 101 -13.23 -7.95 23.10
CA ASN A 101 -12.77 -6.89 24.01
C ASN A 101 -13.88 -6.26 24.88
N ASN A 102 -15.12 -6.76 24.83
CA ASN A 102 -16.22 -6.20 25.63
C ASN A 102 -16.62 -7.13 26.77
N SER A 103 -15.78 -7.23 27.79
CA SER A 103 -16.28 -7.40 29.15
C SER A 103 -15.55 -6.40 30.06
N SER A 104 -16.34 -5.47 30.59
CA SER A 104 -15.97 -4.34 31.47
C SER A 104 -15.51 -3.07 30.74
N GLU A 105 -16.47 -2.36 30.13
CA GLU A 105 -16.76 -0.96 30.44
C GLU A 105 -17.87 -0.48 29.50
N HIS A 106 -18.93 0.08 30.06
CA HIS A 106 -19.95 0.81 29.33
C HIS A 106 -19.36 2.14 28.83
N ALA A 107 -18.48 2.08 27.84
CA ALA A 107 -18.11 3.25 27.05
C ALA A 107 -19.05 3.29 25.85
N ASN A 108 -19.77 4.40 25.69
CA ASN A 108 -20.47 4.74 24.46
C ASN A 108 -19.47 4.63 23.30
N ASN A 109 -19.47 3.49 22.62
CA ASN A 109 -18.48 3.18 21.60
C ASN A 109 -18.90 3.90 20.31
N VAL A 110 -18.67 5.21 20.28
CA VAL A 110 -18.69 5.99 19.05
C VAL A 110 -17.66 5.34 18.13
N ARG A 111 -18.13 4.64 17.10
CA ARG A 111 -17.24 4.12 16.05
C ARG A 111 -16.60 5.31 15.37
N LEU A 112 -15.33 5.55 15.70
CA LEU A 112 -14.52 6.54 15.01
C LEU A 112 -14.32 6.08 13.56
N PRO A 113 -14.27 7.00 12.60
CA PRO A 113 -13.91 6.66 11.23
C PRO A 113 -12.52 6.02 11.19
N GLU A 114 -12.35 5.09 10.26
CA GLU A 114 -11.07 4.43 10.02
C GLU A 114 -10.03 5.47 9.62
N ILE A 115 -8.83 5.39 10.21
CA ILE A 115 -7.74 6.31 9.90
C ILE A 115 -7.21 5.95 8.51
N PRO A 116 -7.25 6.87 7.52
CA PRO A 116 -6.78 6.57 6.18
C PRO A 116 -5.27 6.34 6.16
N LEU A 117 -4.81 5.44 5.29
CA LEU A 117 -3.40 5.19 5.08
C LEU A 117 -2.71 6.49 4.57
N PRO A 118 -1.64 6.98 5.23
CA PRO A 118 -0.92 8.17 4.80
C PRO A 118 -0.43 8.04 3.36
N GLN A 119 -0.50 9.14 2.60
CA GLN A 119 -0.10 9.17 1.21
C GLN A 119 1.04 10.18 1.00
N PHE A 120 1.97 9.84 0.12
CA PHE A 120 3.08 10.72 -0.24
C PHE A 120 3.33 10.69 -1.74
N ASP A 121 3.27 11.86 -2.36
CA ASP A 121 3.36 12.06 -3.81
C ASP A 121 4.76 12.49 -4.28
N GLY A 122 5.65 12.85 -3.35
CA GLY A 122 7.00 13.34 -3.62
C GLY A 122 7.19 14.84 -3.39
N GLN A 123 6.18 15.56 -2.88
CA GLN A 123 6.32 16.96 -2.53
C GLN A 123 7.15 17.13 -1.25
N PHE A 124 8.30 17.82 -1.34
CA PHE A 124 9.20 18.03 -0.19
C PHE A 124 8.49 18.68 1.01
N SER A 125 7.60 19.65 0.79
CA SER A 125 6.80 20.28 1.86
C SER A 125 5.93 19.32 2.66
N ASN A 126 5.59 18.14 2.09
CA ASN A 126 4.73 17.15 2.71
C ASN A 126 5.50 16.01 3.39
N TRP A 127 6.83 15.92 3.16
CA TRP A 127 7.66 14.81 3.62
C TRP A 127 7.59 14.60 5.14
N SER A 128 7.80 15.66 5.92
CA SER A 128 7.82 15.60 7.38
C SER A 128 6.49 15.11 7.95
N SER A 129 5.37 15.58 7.37
CA SER A 129 4.03 15.15 7.78
C SER A 129 3.79 13.68 7.46
N PHE A 130 4.15 13.26 6.25
CA PHE A 130 4.03 11.87 5.83
C PHE A 130 4.86 10.94 6.72
N LYS A 131 6.14 11.23 6.91
CA LYS A 131 7.07 10.41 7.71
C LYS A 131 6.53 10.24 9.13
N ASN A 132 6.09 11.32 9.77
CA ASN A 132 5.53 11.26 11.12
C ASN A 132 4.23 10.43 11.18
N GLN A 133 3.31 10.61 10.24
CA GLN A 133 2.06 9.84 10.22
C GLN A 133 2.31 8.35 9.97
N PHE A 134 3.14 8.04 8.97
CA PHE A 134 3.48 6.66 8.62
C PHE A 134 4.22 5.97 9.77
N HIS A 135 5.16 6.67 10.41
CA HIS A 135 5.90 6.15 11.55
C HIS A 135 4.97 5.77 12.71
N ASN A 136 4.04 6.67 13.07
CA ASN A 136 3.12 6.43 14.17
C ASN A 136 2.07 5.34 13.88
N LEU A 137 1.58 5.24 12.65
CA LEU A 137 0.50 4.31 12.30
C LEU A 137 1.00 2.91 11.93
N ILE A 138 2.15 2.84 11.25
CA ILE A 138 2.62 1.60 10.60
C ILE A 138 3.94 1.13 11.21
N GLU A 139 4.96 1.99 11.27
CA GLU A 139 6.31 1.58 11.68
C GLU A 139 6.36 1.16 13.16
N ASN A 140 5.77 1.98 14.04
CA ASN A 140 5.69 1.71 15.48
C ASN A 140 4.61 0.71 15.87
N ASN A 141 3.88 0.14 14.91
CA ASN A 141 2.86 -0.86 15.20
C ASN A 141 3.51 -2.25 15.38
N PRO A 142 3.55 -2.81 16.61
CA PRO A 142 4.21 -4.09 16.87
C PRO A 142 3.42 -5.28 16.31
N LYS A 143 2.17 -5.09 15.89
CA LYS A 143 1.32 -6.14 15.32
C LYS A 143 1.56 -6.35 13.83
N LEU A 144 2.33 -5.49 13.19
CA LEU A 144 2.64 -5.58 11.76
C LEU A 144 4.01 -6.21 11.55
N SER A 145 4.07 -7.24 10.72
CA SER A 145 5.34 -7.79 10.24
C SER A 145 5.99 -6.87 9.21
N ASP A 146 7.29 -7.02 8.97
CA ASP A 146 8.01 -6.20 7.99
C ASP A 146 7.43 -6.35 6.58
N SER A 147 6.95 -7.53 6.20
CA SER A 147 6.25 -7.74 4.92
C SER A 147 4.94 -6.93 4.84
N GLN A 148 4.19 -6.83 5.94
CA GLN A 148 2.98 -6.00 6.00
C GLN A 148 3.34 -4.50 5.97
N LYS A 149 4.37 -4.08 6.71
CA LYS A 149 4.85 -2.69 6.69
C LYS A 149 5.36 -2.29 5.30
N LEU A 150 6.05 -3.18 4.60
CA LEU A 150 6.47 -3.01 3.21
C LEU A 150 5.27 -2.85 2.28
N PHE A 151 4.23 -3.67 2.44
CA PHE A 151 2.99 -3.53 1.67
C PHE A 151 2.34 -2.16 1.87
N TYR A 152 2.20 -1.71 3.12
CA TYR A 152 1.65 -0.39 3.42
C TYR A 152 2.52 0.74 2.89
N LEU A 153 3.85 0.65 3.04
CA LEU A 153 4.78 1.63 2.49
C LEU A 153 4.63 1.73 0.97
N ASN A 154 4.53 0.60 0.27
CA ASN A 154 4.27 0.58 -1.16
C ASN A 154 2.95 1.25 -1.54
N ALA A 155 1.89 0.99 -0.78
CA ALA A 155 0.56 1.55 -1.02
C ALA A 155 0.48 3.07 -0.74
N SER A 156 1.31 3.55 0.20
CA SER A 156 1.44 4.95 0.61
C SER A 156 2.18 5.83 -0.40
N LEU A 157 3.08 5.28 -1.21
CA LEU A 157 3.86 6.06 -2.18
C LEU A 157 3.10 6.23 -3.50
N LYS A 158 3.00 7.48 -3.96
CA LYS A 158 2.33 7.91 -5.20
C LYS A 158 3.25 8.82 -6.02
N GLY A 159 2.86 9.12 -7.25
CA GLY A 159 3.54 10.11 -8.08
C GLY A 159 5.05 9.90 -8.20
N ALA A 160 5.81 10.97 -7.95
CA ALA A 160 7.28 10.95 -8.00
C ALA A 160 7.92 10.16 -6.86
N ALA A 161 7.25 10.05 -5.71
CA ALA A 161 7.72 9.20 -4.63
C ALA A 161 7.66 7.72 -4.98
N LYS A 162 6.66 7.28 -5.75
CA LYS A 162 6.56 5.87 -6.18
C LYS A 162 7.75 5.45 -7.05
N GLN A 163 8.36 6.38 -7.78
CA GLN A 163 9.51 6.12 -8.65
C GLN A 163 10.80 5.78 -7.90
N VAL A 164 10.84 5.88 -6.56
CA VAL A 164 12.02 5.45 -5.79
C VAL A 164 12.06 3.95 -5.51
N GLN A 165 10.99 3.23 -5.83
CA GLN A 165 10.86 1.79 -5.62
C GLN A 165 11.70 0.96 -6.59
N SER A 166 12.18 -0.19 -6.11
CA SER A 166 12.80 -1.26 -6.86
C SER A 166 12.00 -2.57 -6.69
N SER A 167 12.08 -3.48 -7.66
CA SER A 167 11.37 -4.76 -7.62
C SER A 167 11.82 -5.68 -6.47
N ASN A 168 13.04 -5.48 -5.96
CA ASN A 168 13.66 -6.34 -4.96
C ASN A 168 13.74 -5.67 -3.58
N ASP A 169 12.92 -4.65 -3.35
CA ASP A 169 12.95 -3.91 -2.09
C ASP A 169 12.45 -4.74 -0.90
N THR A 170 13.20 -4.65 0.19
CA THR A 170 12.76 -5.03 1.53
C THR A 170 12.09 -3.83 2.21
N TYR A 171 11.45 -4.04 3.38
CA TYR A 171 10.92 -2.91 4.16
C TYR A 171 11.99 -1.86 4.45
N ASP A 172 13.15 -2.30 4.95
CA ASP A 172 14.25 -1.39 5.31
C ASP A 172 14.82 -0.65 4.09
N SER A 173 15.00 -1.33 2.96
CA SER A 173 15.53 -0.67 1.75
C SER A 173 14.54 0.35 1.19
N LEU A 174 13.24 0.01 1.14
CA LEU A 174 12.21 0.92 0.66
C LEU A 174 11.92 2.05 1.65
N LEU A 175 12.13 1.88 2.94
CA LEU A 175 12.02 2.98 3.90
C LEU A 175 13.21 3.94 3.76
N LYS A 176 14.42 3.42 3.52
CA LYS A 176 15.64 4.21 3.32
C LYS A 176 15.62 5.02 2.02
N ALA A 177 15.15 4.46 0.91
CA ALA A 177 15.16 5.13 -0.39
C ALA A 177 14.46 6.51 -0.43
N PRO A 178 13.18 6.67 -0.04
CA PRO A 178 12.51 7.96 0.01
C PRO A 178 13.10 8.84 1.12
N THR A 179 13.57 8.25 2.21
CA THR A 179 14.26 9.00 3.28
C THR A 179 15.50 9.70 2.74
N LEU A 180 16.39 8.98 2.04
CA LEU A 180 17.58 9.58 1.42
C LEU A 180 17.26 10.70 0.43
N ARG A 181 16.15 10.56 -0.31
CA ARG A 181 15.77 11.53 -1.36
C ARG A 181 15.06 12.76 -0.79
N TYR A 182 14.17 12.57 0.17
CA TYR A 182 13.22 13.59 0.61
C TYR A 182 13.52 14.15 2.00
N GLU A 183 14.32 13.48 2.84
CA GLU A 183 14.81 14.00 4.12
C GLU A 183 15.99 14.96 3.92
N ASN A 184 15.75 16.01 3.14
CA ASN A 184 16.70 17.09 2.90
C ASN A 184 16.11 18.39 3.43
N THR A 185 16.52 18.80 4.64
CA THR A 185 16.01 20.01 5.31
C THR A 185 16.10 21.25 4.42
N LYS A 186 17.17 21.40 3.64
CA LYS A 186 17.33 22.54 2.74
C LYS A 186 16.23 22.55 1.66
N LEU A 187 16.00 21.42 0.99
CA LEU A 187 14.96 21.32 -0.05
C LEU A 187 13.54 21.42 0.53
N ILE A 188 13.31 20.95 1.75
CA ILE A 188 12.03 21.11 2.45
C ILE A 188 11.78 22.59 2.75
N VAL A 189 12.77 23.30 3.29
CA VAL A 189 12.71 24.75 3.56
C VAL A 189 12.50 25.52 2.26
N ASP A 190 13.30 25.23 1.22
CA ASP A 190 13.17 25.85 -0.09
C ASP A 190 11.77 25.62 -0.66
N SER A 191 11.20 24.41 -0.54
CA SER A 191 9.84 24.11 -0.99
C SER A 191 8.78 24.97 -0.29
N HIS A 192 8.86 25.13 1.04
CA HIS A 192 7.95 26.01 1.78
C HIS A 192 8.10 27.48 1.39
N ILE A 193 9.33 27.96 1.18
CA ILE A 193 9.60 29.33 0.73
C ILE A 193 9.05 29.54 -0.68
N GLN A 194 9.27 28.61 -1.61
CA GLN A 194 8.75 28.70 -2.98
C GLN A 194 7.22 28.68 -3.00
N ASN A 195 6.57 27.92 -2.12
CA ASN A 195 5.11 27.94 -1.98
C ASN A 195 4.56 29.32 -1.54
N ILE A 196 5.36 30.08 -0.77
CA ILE A 196 5.03 31.46 -0.35
C ILE A 196 5.30 32.45 -1.49
N ILE A 197 6.52 32.44 -2.04
CA ILE A 197 6.98 33.42 -3.04
C ILE A 197 6.22 33.26 -4.36
N ASN A 198 5.97 32.03 -4.80
CA ASN A 198 5.34 31.75 -6.09
C ASN A 198 3.81 31.61 -5.99
N TYR A 199 3.20 31.99 -4.86
CA TYR A 199 1.75 32.03 -4.79
C TYR A 199 1.20 32.92 -5.92
N LYS A 200 0.14 32.44 -6.59
CA LYS A 200 -0.44 33.09 -7.77
C LYS A 200 -0.91 34.52 -7.45
N PRO A 201 -0.77 35.49 -8.39
CA PRO A 201 -1.38 36.81 -8.24
C PRO A 201 -2.90 36.72 -8.07
N LEU A 202 -3.46 37.65 -7.29
CA LEU A 202 -4.90 37.77 -7.07
C LEU A 202 -5.48 38.67 -8.17
N LEU A 203 -6.22 38.07 -9.10
CA LEU A 203 -6.73 38.80 -10.27
C LEU A 203 -7.96 39.67 -9.94
N LYS A 204 -8.68 39.33 -8.87
CA LYS A 204 -9.86 40.06 -8.38
C LYS A 204 -9.93 39.95 -6.86
N GLU A 205 -10.46 40.98 -6.22
CA GLU A 205 -10.76 40.93 -4.79
C GLU A 205 -11.90 39.92 -4.54
N ASN A 206 -11.50 38.70 -4.19
CA ASN A 206 -12.40 37.63 -3.80
C ASN A 206 -12.05 37.19 -2.38
N PRO A 207 -12.95 37.38 -1.39
CA PRO A 207 -12.71 36.97 -0.01
C PRO A 207 -12.27 35.51 0.15
N ALA A 208 -12.74 34.60 -0.71
CA ALA A 208 -12.32 33.20 -0.71
C ALA A 208 -10.86 33.03 -1.14
N GLU A 209 -10.40 33.79 -2.14
CA GLU A 209 -9.01 33.76 -2.59
C GLU A 209 -8.07 34.39 -1.57
N LEU A 210 -8.53 35.44 -0.86
CA LEU A 210 -7.79 36.05 0.24
C LEU A 210 -7.59 35.07 1.40
N ARG A 211 -8.65 34.36 1.78
CA ARG A 211 -8.57 33.33 2.82
C ARG A 211 -7.60 32.22 2.40
N LEU A 212 -7.69 31.74 1.16
CA LEU A 212 -6.77 30.73 0.64
C LEU A 212 -5.30 31.19 0.65
N LEU A 213 -5.03 32.46 0.34
CA LEU A 213 -3.70 33.06 0.45
C LEU A 213 -3.21 33.01 1.89
N ILE A 214 -4.00 33.54 2.83
CA ILE A 214 -3.64 33.58 4.26
C ILE A 214 -3.40 32.17 4.79
N ASP A 215 -4.29 31.22 4.50
CA ASP A 215 -4.17 29.82 4.92
C ASP A 215 -2.89 29.17 4.36
N THR A 216 -2.56 29.46 3.09
CA THR A 216 -1.35 28.95 2.45
C THR A 216 -0.09 29.51 3.09
N LEU A 217 -0.05 30.81 3.37
CA LEU A 217 1.07 31.45 4.05
C LEU A 217 1.25 30.91 5.47
N GLN A 218 0.18 30.91 6.26
CA GLN A 218 0.21 30.43 7.65
C GLN A 218 0.61 28.95 7.74
N ARG A 219 0.15 28.11 6.81
CA ARG A 219 0.56 26.70 6.76
C ARG A 219 2.07 26.57 6.55
N ASN A 220 2.62 27.26 5.54
CA ASN A 220 4.06 27.16 5.24
C ASN A 220 4.92 27.80 6.34
N ILE A 221 4.49 28.91 6.95
CA ILE A 221 5.19 29.53 8.08
C ILE A 221 5.23 28.59 9.29
N ARG A 222 4.10 27.99 9.67
CA ARG A 222 4.07 27.00 10.77
C ARG A 222 4.98 25.80 10.50
N SER A 223 5.06 25.35 9.26
CA SER A 223 6.00 24.28 8.87
C SER A 223 7.47 24.72 9.03
N LEU A 224 7.81 25.95 8.66
CA LEU A 224 9.15 26.50 8.84
C LEU A 224 9.51 26.69 10.33
N GLU A 225 8.57 27.17 11.13
CA GLU A 225 8.72 27.29 12.60
C GLU A 225 8.95 25.91 13.24
N ALA A 226 8.23 24.87 12.80
CA ALA A 226 8.45 23.49 13.25
C ALA A 226 9.85 22.95 12.88
N LEU A 227 10.47 23.49 11.83
CA LEU A 227 11.86 23.24 11.43
C LEU A 227 12.87 24.16 12.15
N LYS A 228 12.42 24.90 13.18
CA LYS A 228 13.21 25.85 13.99
C LYS A 228 13.68 27.11 13.24
N PHE A 229 12.99 27.48 12.16
CA PHE A 229 13.17 28.78 11.52
C PHE A 229 12.20 29.78 12.16
N GLU A 230 12.69 30.53 13.14
CA GLU A 230 11.88 31.44 13.93
C GLU A 230 11.36 32.63 13.12
N ARG A 231 10.10 32.97 13.35
CA ARG A 231 9.48 34.19 12.83
C ARG A 231 9.92 35.39 13.66
N ASN A 232 10.41 36.42 12.99
CA ASN A 232 10.81 37.68 13.61
C ASN A 232 10.23 38.89 12.85
N ASN A 233 10.46 40.09 13.38
CA ASN A 233 9.92 41.33 12.81
C ASN A 233 10.33 41.56 11.35
N LEU A 234 11.53 41.12 10.94
CA LEU A 234 11.97 41.25 9.55
C LEU A 234 11.15 40.35 8.63
N VAL A 235 10.90 39.10 9.05
CA VAL A 235 10.04 38.15 8.32
C VAL A 235 8.64 38.72 8.16
N ASP A 236 8.08 39.36 9.19
CA ASP A 236 6.77 40.00 9.12
C ASP A 236 6.71 41.11 8.07
N ILE A 237 7.71 42.00 8.05
CA ILE A 237 7.79 43.08 7.07
C ILE A 237 7.91 42.52 5.65
N LEU A 238 8.72 41.48 5.46
CA LEU A 238 8.89 40.83 4.15
C LEU A 238 7.59 40.15 3.68
N LEU A 239 6.89 39.47 4.58
CA LEU A 239 5.61 38.82 4.27
C LEU A 239 4.55 39.85 3.87
N ILE A 240 4.46 40.98 4.57
CA ILE A 240 3.54 42.06 4.19
C ILE A 240 3.84 42.56 2.77
N HIS A 241 5.12 42.83 2.46
CA HIS A 241 5.51 43.28 1.12
C HIS A 241 5.21 42.22 0.04
N LEU A 242 5.49 40.94 0.32
CA LEU A 242 5.18 39.84 -0.59
C LEU A 242 3.68 39.70 -0.84
N ILE A 243 2.85 39.83 0.21
CA ILE A 243 1.39 39.81 0.11
C ILE A 243 0.91 40.97 -0.75
N CYS A 244 1.34 42.21 -0.46
CA CYS A 244 0.96 43.39 -1.23
C CYS A 244 1.31 43.25 -2.72
N ALA A 245 2.47 42.66 -3.04
CA ALA A 245 2.88 42.39 -4.41
C ALA A 245 1.97 41.38 -5.15
N LYS A 246 1.10 40.63 -4.45
CA LYS A 246 0.11 39.74 -5.08
C LYS A 246 -1.17 40.46 -5.51
N TYR A 247 -1.40 41.69 -5.05
CA TYR A 247 -2.56 42.52 -5.40
C TYR A 247 -2.26 43.52 -6.53
N SER A 248 -0.99 43.64 -6.95
CA SER A 248 -0.56 44.48 -8.07
C SER A 248 -0.63 43.72 -9.38
#